data_AF-A0A850GMI1-F1
#
_entry.id   AF-A0A850GMI1-F1
#
_cell.length_a   1.000
_cell.length_b   1.000
_cell.length_c   1.000
_cell.angle_alpha   90.00
_cell.angle_beta   90.00
_cell.angle_gamma   90.00
#
_symmetry.space_group_name_H-M   'P 1'
#
loop_
_entity.id
_entity.type
_entity.pdbx_description
1 polymer ?
#
loop_
_entity_poly.entity_id
_entity_poly.type
_entity_poly.pdbx_seq_one_letter_code
_entity_poly.pdbx_strand_id
1 'polypeptide(L)'
;MTVGEDDLPAAHSMDTQWFVVDEAGHVAVFDSGEGGGVADAHFDWWGAQSVFEELLVELLAAAELGGVHFYSEGLFEEGHEDEGEDYMTTVIADEPGAVPVWNYAPDVVLELGEEVGHDEVARALKVEPAALWRLPSKGARLVYVAECDNEQLRAGWQAAGIRRAKVGYTPTPARMGLWVYDCETYDDGVYERVSGPRGPALRLEGLPTHLRHRLGEVCLDAVEFSRDEQVDPLEHLPGRTWGDI
;
A
#
# COMPACT_ATOMS: atom_id res chain seq x y z
N MET A 1 -36.86 34.23 10.58
CA MET A 1 -36.35 32.86 10.37
C MET A 1 -35.74 32.84 8.99
N THR A 2 -34.43 33.08 8.93
CA THR A 2 -33.60 32.85 7.75
C THR A 2 -33.42 31.35 7.62
N VAL A 3 -33.66 30.82 6.41
CA VAL A 3 -33.36 29.45 6.05
C VAL A 3 -31.86 29.27 6.26
N GLY A 4 -31.46 28.31 7.10
CA GLY A 4 -30.05 28.01 7.33
C GLY A 4 -29.41 27.64 6.01
N GLU A 5 -28.21 28.18 5.75
CA GLU A 5 -27.33 27.64 4.72
C GLU A 5 -27.24 26.14 4.97
N ASP A 6 -27.75 25.38 4.01
CA ASP A 6 -27.67 23.93 4.00
C ASP A 6 -26.20 23.57 4.16
N ASP A 7 -25.86 22.91 5.27
CA ASP A 7 -24.65 22.12 5.42
C ASP A 7 -24.68 21.10 4.27
N LEU A 8 -24.13 21.48 3.12
CA LEU A 8 -23.82 20.51 2.07
C LEU A 8 -22.90 19.50 2.76
N PRO A 9 -23.22 18.19 2.68
CA PRO A 9 -22.46 17.17 3.38
C PRO A 9 -20.99 17.42 3.08
N ALA A 10 -20.21 17.66 4.14
CA ALA A 10 -18.80 18.00 4.12
C ALA A 10 -18.10 17.45 2.87
N ALA A 11 -17.88 18.31 1.88
CA ALA A 11 -17.03 18.05 0.72
C ALA A 11 -15.55 18.17 1.14
N HIS A 12 -15.23 17.59 2.30
CA HIS A 12 -13.90 17.58 2.87
C HIS A 12 -13.30 16.21 2.59
N SER A 13 -12.15 16.20 1.91
CA SER A 13 -11.40 15.04 1.40
C SER A 13 -12.06 14.36 0.19
N MET A 14 -11.93 15.00 -0.98
CA MET A 14 -12.01 14.31 -2.28
C MET A 14 -10.59 14.02 -2.79
N ASP A 15 -9.71 13.53 -1.93
CA ASP A 15 -8.39 13.12 -2.36
C ASP A 15 -8.54 11.85 -3.21
N THR A 16 -7.94 11.84 -4.40
CA THR A 16 -7.94 10.67 -5.28
C THR A 16 -6.53 10.22 -5.54
N GLN A 17 -6.29 8.95 -5.23
CA GLN A 17 -5.07 8.29 -5.61
C GLN A 17 -5.25 7.62 -6.96
N TRP A 18 -4.38 7.94 -7.90
CA TRP A 18 -4.45 7.41 -9.25
C TRP A 18 -3.09 6.99 -9.77
N PHE A 19 -3.10 6.15 -10.80
CA PHE A 19 -1.92 5.46 -11.28
C PHE A 19 -1.58 5.89 -12.69
N VAL A 20 -0.30 6.15 -12.89
CA VAL A 20 0.20 6.75 -14.12
C VAL A 20 1.47 6.04 -14.56
N VAL A 21 1.68 5.96 -15.87
CA VAL A 21 2.86 5.38 -16.49
C VAL A 21 3.69 6.48 -17.16
N ASP A 22 5.01 6.47 -17.00
CA ASP A 22 5.92 7.38 -17.72
C ASP A 22 6.32 6.84 -19.10
N GLU A 23 7.01 7.64 -19.92
CA GLU A 23 7.46 7.23 -21.26
C GLU A 23 8.37 5.98 -21.22
N ALA A 24 9.11 5.81 -20.12
CA ALA A 24 9.96 4.66 -19.93
C ALA A 24 9.19 3.39 -19.54
N GLY A 25 7.92 3.48 -19.13
CA GLY A 25 7.10 2.38 -18.66
C GLY A 25 7.19 2.10 -17.15
N HIS A 26 7.69 3.04 -16.35
CA HIS A 26 7.58 2.99 -14.88
C HIS A 26 6.18 3.37 -14.44
N VAL A 27 5.75 2.82 -13.31
CA VAL A 27 4.44 3.13 -12.71
C VAL A 27 4.64 4.03 -11.49
N ALA A 28 3.79 5.05 -11.38
CA ALA A 28 3.69 5.94 -10.24
C ALA A 28 2.28 5.90 -9.64
N VAL A 29 2.17 6.29 -8.38
CA VAL A 29 0.94 6.72 -7.74
C VAL A 29 1.00 8.23 -7.54
N PHE A 30 -0.10 8.89 -7.88
CA PHE A 30 -0.32 10.32 -7.75
C PHE A 30 -1.43 10.52 -6.72
N ASP A 31 -1.16 11.29 -5.67
CA ASP A 31 -2.17 11.73 -4.72
C ASP A 31 -2.64 13.13 -5.10
N SER A 32 -3.90 13.25 -5.54
CA SER A 32 -4.39 14.52 -6.09
C SER A 32 -4.51 15.61 -5.04
N GLY A 33 -4.63 15.27 -3.76
CA GLY A 33 -5.16 16.20 -2.78
C GLY A 33 -6.45 16.88 -3.29
N GLU A 34 -6.65 18.13 -2.87
CA GLU A 34 -7.80 18.94 -3.30
C GLU A 34 -7.55 19.68 -4.65
N GLY A 35 -6.29 19.89 -5.04
CA GLY A 35 -5.91 20.73 -6.21
C GLY A 35 -5.49 19.95 -7.46
N GLY A 36 -5.18 18.66 -7.33
CA GLY A 36 -4.57 17.86 -8.38
C GLY A 36 -5.52 17.55 -9.53
N GLY A 37 -5.02 17.73 -10.76
CA GLY A 37 -5.70 17.25 -11.96
C GLY A 37 -5.63 15.73 -12.06
N VAL A 38 -6.73 15.09 -12.45
CA VAL A 38 -6.82 13.63 -12.69
C VAL A 38 -7.22 13.38 -14.15
N ALA A 39 -6.53 12.47 -14.83
CA ALA A 39 -6.82 12.14 -16.22
C ALA A 39 -8.20 11.48 -16.38
N ASP A 40 -8.93 11.81 -17.44
CA ASP A 40 -10.28 11.27 -17.69
C ASP A 40 -10.28 9.73 -17.77
N ALA A 41 -9.25 9.17 -18.41
CA ALA A 41 -9.07 7.73 -18.56
C ALA A 41 -8.97 7.00 -17.21
N HIS A 42 -8.53 7.66 -16.13
CA HIS A 42 -8.55 7.05 -14.80
C HIS A 42 -9.99 6.73 -14.35
N PHE A 43 -10.91 7.67 -14.53
CA PHE A 43 -12.31 7.53 -14.11
C PHE A 43 -13.05 6.44 -14.88
N ASP A 44 -12.70 6.23 -16.15
CA ASP A 44 -13.31 5.18 -16.98
C ASP A 44 -13.02 3.76 -16.44
N TRP A 45 -11.88 3.58 -15.78
CA TRP A 45 -11.41 2.27 -15.31
C TRP A 45 -11.59 2.03 -13.82
N TRP A 46 -11.41 3.07 -13.01
CA TRP A 46 -11.36 2.96 -11.55
C TRP A 46 -12.48 3.74 -10.84
N GLY A 47 -13.17 4.63 -11.56
CA GLY A 47 -14.22 5.46 -10.98
C GLY A 47 -13.69 6.73 -10.30
N ALA A 48 -14.54 7.38 -9.51
CA ALA A 48 -14.26 8.68 -8.88
C ALA A 48 -13.55 8.58 -7.53
N GLN A 49 -13.45 7.38 -6.96
CA GLN A 49 -12.78 7.13 -5.68
C GLN A 49 -11.94 5.89 -5.87
N SER A 50 -10.71 6.11 -6.30
CA SER A 50 -9.71 5.06 -6.40
C SER A 50 -8.76 5.24 -5.24
N VAL A 51 -8.47 4.15 -4.55
CA VAL A 51 -7.52 4.12 -3.46
C VAL A 51 -6.40 3.16 -3.79
N PHE A 52 -5.21 3.41 -3.24
CA PHE A 52 -4.02 2.62 -3.50
C PHE A 52 -4.25 1.10 -3.31
N GLU A 53 -5.12 0.75 -2.37
CA GLU A 53 -5.51 -0.60 -1.98
C GLU A 53 -6.11 -1.39 -3.14
N GLU A 54 -6.82 -0.77 -4.08
CA GLU A 54 -7.42 -1.48 -5.21
C GLU A 54 -6.36 -2.06 -6.14
N LEU A 55 -5.32 -1.28 -6.45
CA LEU A 55 -4.18 -1.78 -7.22
C LEU A 55 -3.42 -2.84 -6.41
N LEU A 56 -3.25 -2.64 -5.11
CA LEU A 56 -2.60 -3.64 -4.24
C LEU A 56 -3.32 -4.99 -4.32
N VAL A 57 -4.65 -5.00 -4.21
CA VAL A 57 -5.46 -6.23 -4.30
C VAL A 57 -5.26 -6.91 -5.66
N GLU A 58 -5.29 -6.15 -6.75
CA GLU A 58 -5.10 -6.68 -8.10
C GLU A 58 -3.67 -7.22 -8.33
N LEU A 59 -2.64 -6.52 -7.82
CA LEU A 59 -1.24 -6.96 -7.87
C LEU A 59 -1.02 -8.23 -7.06
N LEU A 60 -1.59 -8.31 -5.85
CA LEU A 60 -1.51 -9.48 -4.98
C LEU A 60 -2.27 -10.68 -5.58
N ALA A 61 -3.44 -10.44 -6.17
CA ALA A 61 -4.23 -11.49 -6.81
C ALA A 61 -3.49 -12.12 -8.01
N ALA A 62 -2.72 -11.31 -8.74
CA ALA A 62 -2.01 -11.79 -9.92
C ALA A 62 -0.63 -12.40 -9.65
N ALA A 63 -0.08 -12.22 -8.44
CA ALA A 63 1.22 -12.76 -8.07
C ALA A 63 1.25 -14.29 -7.90
N GLU A 64 0.15 -15.01 -8.17
CA GLU A 64 -0.01 -16.47 -7.96
C GLU A 64 0.80 -16.97 -6.74
N LEU A 65 0.46 -16.43 -5.56
CA LEU A 65 1.13 -16.80 -4.31
C LEU A 65 0.68 -18.19 -3.87
N GLY A 66 1.27 -19.23 -4.48
CA GLY A 66 1.11 -20.67 -4.26
C GLY A 66 0.42 -21.14 -2.98
N GLY A 67 -0.91 -20.97 -2.89
CA GLY A 67 -1.74 -21.45 -1.78
C GLY A 67 -1.81 -20.55 -0.54
N VAL A 68 -1.35 -19.30 -0.62
CA VAL A 68 -1.52 -18.30 0.44
C VAL A 68 -2.87 -17.60 0.27
N HIS A 69 -3.76 -17.77 1.24
CA HIS A 69 -5.03 -17.05 1.29
C HIS A 69 -4.85 -15.74 2.05
N PHE A 70 -5.14 -14.62 1.40
CA PHE A 70 -5.22 -13.31 2.04
C PHE A 70 -6.63 -13.13 2.60
N TYR A 71 -6.72 -12.85 3.90
CA TYR A 71 -7.97 -12.44 4.53
C TYR A 71 -7.83 -10.98 4.95
N SER A 72 -8.59 -10.09 4.31
CA SER A 72 -8.90 -8.78 4.88
C SER A 72 -10.04 -8.98 5.89
N GLU A 73 -9.73 -9.52 7.07
CA GLU A 73 -10.70 -9.40 8.18
C GLU A 73 -10.55 -8.00 8.76
N GLY A 74 -11.54 -7.15 8.44
CA GLY A 74 -11.72 -5.86 9.09
C GLY A 74 -11.92 -6.10 10.58
N LEU A 75 -10.88 -5.86 11.36
CA LEU A 75 -11.01 -5.59 12.80
C LEU A 75 -11.49 -4.15 12.96
N PHE A 76 -12.73 -3.91 12.55
CA PHE A 76 -13.49 -2.78 13.06
C PHE A 76 -13.90 -3.17 14.48
N GLU A 77 -13.12 -2.77 15.49
CA GLU A 77 -13.77 -2.52 16.77
C GLU A 77 -14.65 -1.28 16.53
N GLU A 78 -15.98 -1.46 16.47
CA GLU A 78 -16.95 -0.37 16.45
C GLU A 78 -16.58 0.64 17.55
N GLY A 79 -16.03 1.81 17.18
CA GLY A 79 -15.80 2.90 18.14
C GLY A 79 -14.53 3.74 17.99
N HIS A 80 -13.67 3.52 17.00
CA HIS A 80 -12.56 4.44 16.69
C HIS A 80 -12.82 5.20 15.39
N GLU A 81 -13.51 6.33 15.51
CA GLU A 81 -13.51 7.40 14.51
C GLU A 81 -12.30 8.28 14.83
N ASP A 82 -11.15 8.09 14.16
CA ASP A 82 -10.27 9.17 13.67
C ASP A 82 -8.85 8.70 13.24
N GLU A 83 -8.44 9.29 12.11
CA GLU A 83 -7.08 9.61 11.64
C GLU A 83 -6.09 8.46 11.37
N GLY A 84 -6.10 7.97 10.12
CA GLY A 84 -5.01 7.20 9.50
C GLY A 84 -5.13 5.68 9.71
N GLU A 85 -6.03 5.04 8.98
CA GLU A 85 -6.29 3.61 9.15
C GLU A 85 -5.19 2.75 8.52
N ASP A 86 -4.23 2.30 9.35
CA ASP A 86 -3.29 1.23 9.01
C ASP A 86 -4.02 -0.11 8.82
N TYR A 87 -4.24 -0.52 7.57
CA TYR A 87 -4.88 -1.79 7.24
C TYR A 87 -3.96 -2.98 7.54
N MET A 88 -4.17 -3.64 8.68
CA MET A 88 -3.43 -4.87 8.99
C MET A 88 -4.01 -6.10 8.27
N THR A 89 -3.20 -6.74 7.42
CA THR A 89 -3.55 -8.02 6.80
C THR A 89 -3.17 -9.18 7.72
N THR A 90 -4.13 -10.03 8.08
CA THR A 90 -3.84 -11.23 8.87
C THR A 90 -3.55 -12.40 7.96
N VAL A 91 -2.37 -13.01 8.12
CA VAL A 91 -1.97 -14.17 7.34
C VAL A 91 -2.05 -15.40 8.23
N ILE A 92 -3.01 -16.25 7.94
CA ILE A 92 -3.21 -17.50 8.66
C ILE A 92 -2.69 -18.60 7.73
N ALA A 93 -1.59 -19.24 8.14
CA ALA A 93 -1.17 -20.45 7.48
C ALA A 93 -2.02 -21.61 8.03
N ASP A 94 -2.86 -22.21 7.18
CA ASP A 94 -3.70 -23.35 7.58
C ASP A 94 -2.89 -24.63 7.82
N GLU A 95 -1.66 -24.71 7.28
CA GLU A 95 -0.78 -25.86 7.46
C GLU A 95 0.55 -25.49 8.14
N PRO A 96 1.01 -26.28 9.13
CA PRO A 96 2.34 -26.13 9.72
C PRO A 96 3.43 -26.17 8.65
N GLY A 97 4.12 -25.05 8.43
CA GLY A 97 5.22 -24.93 7.47
C GLY A 97 4.86 -24.31 6.12
N ALA A 98 3.59 -23.95 5.88
CA ALA A 98 3.21 -23.06 4.79
C ALA A 98 3.67 -21.63 5.12
N VAL A 99 4.94 -21.34 4.88
CA VAL A 99 5.48 -20.00 5.09
C VAL A 99 5.13 -19.16 3.87
N PRO A 100 4.35 -18.09 4.03
CA PRO A 100 4.06 -17.18 2.94
C PRO A 100 5.40 -16.58 2.43
N VAL A 101 5.58 -16.61 1.12
CA VAL A 101 6.73 -16.00 0.46
C VAL A 101 6.32 -14.61 0.04
N TRP A 102 7.00 -13.60 0.57
CA TRP A 102 6.77 -12.20 0.26
C TRP A 102 7.77 -11.73 -0.81
N ASN A 103 7.39 -10.81 -1.70
CA ASN A 103 8.38 -10.25 -2.65
C ASN A 103 9.25 -9.15 -2.00
N TYR A 104 9.03 -8.84 -0.73
CA TYR A 104 9.62 -7.75 0.03
C TYR A 104 9.70 -8.12 1.52
N ALA A 105 10.41 -7.33 2.32
CA ALA A 105 10.58 -7.55 3.76
C ALA A 105 9.50 -6.77 4.55
N PRO A 106 8.37 -7.39 4.93
CA PRO A 106 7.31 -6.72 5.69
C PRO A 106 7.71 -6.37 7.11
N ASP A 107 6.97 -5.41 7.66
CA ASP A 107 6.83 -5.27 9.10
C ASP A 107 5.78 -6.29 9.59
N VAL A 108 6.15 -7.16 10.54
CA VAL A 108 5.32 -8.30 10.93
C VAL A 108 5.05 -8.30 12.43
N VAL A 109 3.79 -8.47 12.81
CA VAL A 109 3.37 -8.82 14.16
C VAL A 109 3.17 -10.33 14.26
N LEU A 110 4.02 -11.01 15.01
CA LEU A 110 3.97 -12.45 15.22
C LEU A 110 3.21 -12.77 16.50
N GLU A 111 2.27 -13.72 16.43
CA GLU A 111 1.65 -14.34 17.60
C GLU A 111 2.37 -15.64 17.95
N LEU A 112 2.94 -15.67 19.14
CA LEU A 112 3.76 -16.77 19.63
C LEU A 112 2.94 -17.78 20.41
N GLY A 113 3.30 -19.06 20.30
CA GLY A 113 2.79 -20.09 21.20
C GLY A 113 3.21 -19.84 22.67
N GLU A 114 2.43 -20.39 23.61
CA GLU A 114 2.62 -20.18 25.06
C GLU A 114 4.04 -20.51 25.54
N GLU A 115 4.65 -21.55 24.96
CA GLU A 115 5.96 -22.09 25.36
C GLU A 115 7.16 -21.31 24.78
N VAL A 116 6.94 -20.39 23.85
CA VAL A 116 8.02 -19.79 23.04
C VAL A 116 8.63 -18.60 23.76
N GLY A 117 9.96 -18.60 23.94
CA GLY A 117 10.70 -17.50 24.56
C GLY A 117 10.93 -16.32 23.61
N HIS A 118 11.02 -15.09 24.15
CA HIS A 118 11.32 -13.90 23.35
C HIS A 118 12.71 -13.98 22.69
N ASP A 119 13.72 -14.44 23.44
CA ASP A 119 15.09 -14.59 22.93
C ASP A 119 15.21 -15.73 21.91
N GLU A 120 14.29 -16.68 21.96
CA GLU A 120 14.20 -17.79 21.00
C GLU A 120 13.68 -17.29 19.65
N VAL A 121 12.66 -16.43 19.66
CA VAL A 121 12.17 -15.73 18.46
C VAL A 121 13.24 -14.83 17.86
N ALA A 122 13.92 -14.03 18.69
CA ALA A 122 15.01 -13.15 18.23
C ALA A 122 16.11 -13.96 17.52
N ARG A 123 16.53 -15.06 18.15
CA ARG A 123 17.54 -15.97 17.60
C ARG A 123 17.08 -16.62 16.29
N ALA A 124 15.83 -17.06 16.22
CA ALA A 124 15.26 -17.70 15.03
C ALA A 124 15.16 -16.74 13.84
N LEU A 125 14.73 -15.50 14.10
CA LEU A 125 14.67 -14.43 13.10
C LEU A 125 16.02 -13.79 12.80
N LYS A 126 17.09 -14.19 13.51
CA LYS A 126 18.43 -13.58 13.42
C LYS A 126 18.40 -12.06 13.63
N VAL A 127 17.55 -11.57 14.54
CA VAL A 127 17.47 -10.15 14.93
C VAL A 127 17.92 -9.96 16.38
N GLU A 128 18.38 -8.76 16.72
CA GLU A 128 18.69 -8.42 18.11
C GLU A 128 17.42 -8.46 18.97
N PRO A 129 17.43 -9.00 20.20
CA PRO A 129 16.24 -9.04 21.06
C PRO A 129 15.63 -7.65 21.33
N ALA A 130 16.44 -6.58 21.27
CA ALA A 130 15.98 -5.21 21.42
C ALA A 130 15.18 -4.68 20.20
N ALA A 131 15.32 -5.33 19.03
CA ALA A 131 14.55 -5.02 17.83
C ALA A 131 13.15 -5.65 17.84
N LEU A 132 12.85 -6.50 18.83
CA LEU A 132 11.54 -7.09 19.04
C LEU A 132 10.75 -6.23 20.03
N TRP A 133 9.59 -5.72 19.60
CA TRP A 133 8.70 -4.99 20.51
C TRP A 133 7.58 -5.90 21.01
N ARG A 134 7.44 -5.97 22.33
CA ARG A 134 6.32 -6.68 22.97
C ARG A 134 5.08 -5.80 22.92
N LEU A 135 4.04 -6.31 22.30
CA LEU A 135 2.75 -5.63 22.31
C LEU A 135 1.92 -6.13 23.50
N PRO A 136 1.27 -5.23 24.25
CA PRO A 136 0.35 -5.63 25.31
C PRO A 136 -0.83 -6.38 24.69
N SER A 137 -1.12 -7.59 25.16
CA SER A 137 -2.31 -8.33 24.73
C SER A 137 -2.86 -9.22 25.84
N LYS A 138 -4.18 -9.46 25.83
CA LYS A 138 -4.83 -10.34 26.81
C LYS A 138 -4.63 -11.80 26.40
N GLY A 139 -3.60 -12.44 26.96
CA GLY A 139 -3.39 -13.89 26.86
C GLY A 139 -2.59 -14.34 25.63
N ALA A 140 -2.39 -13.47 24.62
CA ALA A 140 -1.47 -13.75 23.52
C ALA A 140 -0.07 -13.16 23.80
N ARG A 141 0.94 -13.69 23.12
CA ARG A 141 2.31 -13.16 23.16
C ARG A 141 2.63 -12.62 21.78
N LEU A 142 2.46 -11.31 21.60
CA LEU A 142 2.66 -10.63 20.33
C LEU A 142 4.05 -9.99 20.28
N VAL A 143 4.72 -10.13 19.13
CA VAL A 143 6.03 -9.55 18.86
C VAL A 143 6.05 -8.87 17.51
N TYR A 144 6.39 -7.59 17.48
CA TYR A 144 6.62 -6.86 16.23
C TYR A 144 8.07 -7.03 15.76
N VAL A 145 8.24 -7.20 14.46
CA VAL A 145 9.51 -7.34 13.75
C VAL A 145 9.49 -6.38 12.56
N ALA A 146 10.37 -5.39 12.57
CA ALA A 146 10.56 -4.51 11.42
C ALA A 146 11.34 -5.22 10.31
N GLU A 147 10.96 -4.96 9.06
CA GLU A 147 11.72 -5.35 7.85
C GLU A 147 12.20 -6.81 7.86
N CYS A 148 11.29 -7.73 8.22
CA CYS A 148 11.59 -9.14 8.33
C CYS A 148 11.62 -9.78 6.94
N ASP A 149 12.79 -10.26 6.49
CA ASP A 149 12.90 -10.94 5.21
C ASP A 149 12.27 -12.36 5.25
N ASN A 150 12.04 -12.96 4.08
CA ASN A 150 11.44 -14.29 4.00
C ASN A 150 12.26 -15.40 4.67
N GLU A 151 13.58 -15.31 4.63
CA GLU A 151 14.45 -16.32 5.22
C GLU A 151 14.34 -16.25 6.74
N GLN A 152 14.37 -15.04 7.30
CA GLN A 152 14.14 -14.77 8.71
C GLN A 152 12.75 -15.25 9.13
N LEU A 153 11.70 -14.86 8.40
CA LEU A 153 10.33 -15.26 8.70
C LEU A 153 10.16 -16.78 8.66
N ARG A 154 10.73 -17.46 7.64
CA ARG A 154 10.71 -18.92 7.51
C ARG A 154 11.47 -19.60 8.64
N ALA A 155 12.64 -19.09 9.00
CA ALA A 155 13.43 -19.59 10.12
C ALA A 155 12.67 -19.42 11.45
N GLY A 156 12.05 -18.26 11.66
CA GLY A 156 11.14 -17.99 12.78
C GLY A 156 9.99 -18.99 12.84
N TRP A 157 9.33 -19.22 11.71
CA TRP A 157 8.16 -20.09 11.62
C TRP A 157 8.49 -21.55 11.96
N GLN A 158 9.63 -22.04 11.45
CA GLN A 158 10.06 -23.41 11.67
C GLN A 158 10.67 -23.64 13.05
N ALA A 159 11.40 -22.67 13.59
CA ALA A 159 12.16 -22.85 14.82
C ALA A 159 11.41 -22.42 16.09
N ALA A 160 10.49 -21.45 16.00
CA ALA A 160 9.94 -20.77 17.17
C ALA A 160 8.45 -21.05 17.43
N GLY A 161 7.83 -22.06 16.81
CA GLY A 161 6.43 -22.41 17.11
C GLY A 161 5.45 -21.24 16.91
N ILE A 162 5.74 -20.35 15.95
CA ILE A 162 4.87 -19.23 15.57
C ILE A 162 3.53 -19.83 15.12
N ARG A 163 2.45 -19.40 15.78
CA ARG A 163 1.10 -19.94 15.51
C ARG A 163 0.35 -19.12 14.49
N ARG A 164 0.61 -17.81 14.47
CA ARG A 164 -0.03 -16.86 13.56
C ARG A 164 0.94 -15.70 13.30
N ALA A 165 0.91 -15.14 12.10
CA ALA A 165 1.59 -13.90 11.80
C ALA A 165 0.56 -12.92 11.25
N LYS A 166 0.38 -11.81 11.96
CA LYS A 166 -0.35 -10.66 11.46
C LYS A 166 0.65 -9.75 10.79
N VAL A 167 0.53 -9.55 9.50
CA VAL A 167 1.45 -8.70 8.78
C VAL A 167 0.83 -7.31 8.73
N GLY A 168 1.44 -6.36 9.43
CA GLY A 168 1.05 -4.97 9.37
C GLY A 168 1.60 -4.40 8.08
N TYR A 169 0.75 -4.29 7.06
CA TYR A 169 1.10 -3.58 5.84
C TYR A 169 0.42 -2.23 5.89
N THR A 170 1.18 -1.16 6.08
CA THR A 170 0.97 0.00 5.21
C THR A 170 2.01 -0.18 4.12
N PRO A 171 1.70 -0.93 3.04
CA PRO A 171 2.67 -1.10 1.98
C PRO A 171 2.89 0.29 1.42
N THR A 172 4.05 0.89 1.68
CA THR A 172 4.31 2.19 1.09
C THR A 172 4.47 1.96 -0.41
N PRO A 173 3.85 2.78 -1.27
CA PRO A 173 3.95 2.59 -2.72
C PRO A 173 5.42 2.50 -3.18
N ALA A 174 6.29 3.29 -2.56
CA ALA A 174 7.75 3.23 -2.75
C ALA A 174 8.36 1.83 -2.53
N ARG A 175 7.93 1.08 -1.51
CA ARG A 175 8.40 -0.30 -1.26
C ARG A 175 7.90 -1.29 -2.33
N MET A 176 6.80 -0.97 -3.02
CA MET A 176 6.29 -1.76 -4.15
C MET A 176 6.94 -1.41 -5.49
N GLY A 177 7.95 -0.53 -5.48
CA GLY A 177 8.62 -0.09 -6.69
C GLY A 177 7.90 1.05 -7.41
N LEU A 178 6.88 1.66 -6.80
CA LEU A 178 6.21 2.83 -7.38
C LEU A 178 6.97 4.11 -7.06
N TRP A 179 6.86 5.06 -7.98
CA TRP A 179 7.12 6.46 -7.68
C TRP A 179 5.91 7.07 -6.98
N VAL A 180 6.13 8.06 -6.11
CA VAL A 180 5.07 8.71 -5.33
C VAL A 180 5.12 10.20 -5.60
N TYR A 181 3.99 10.71 -6.07
CA TYR A 181 3.76 12.11 -6.36
C TYR A 181 2.56 12.60 -5.54
N ASP A 182 2.61 13.85 -5.10
CA ASP A 182 1.58 14.47 -4.27
C ASP A 182 1.32 15.90 -4.75
N CYS A 183 0.07 16.33 -4.69
CA CYS A 183 -0.37 17.68 -5.05
C CYS A 183 -0.93 18.38 -3.81
N GLU A 184 -0.05 18.77 -2.89
CA GLU A 184 -0.42 19.53 -1.69
C GLU A 184 -0.88 20.97 -2.01
N THR A 185 -0.54 21.50 -3.19
CA THR A 185 -0.86 22.88 -3.58
C THR A 185 -2.20 22.99 -4.30
N TYR A 186 -3.02 23.94 -3.85
CA TYR A 186 -4.34 24.23 -4.42
C TYR A 186 -4.31 24.88 -5.81
N ASP A 187 -3.19 25.51 -6.17
CA ASP A 187 -3.23 26.62 -7.13
C ASP A 187 -2.69 26.29 -8.54
N ASP A 188 -1.99 25.17 -8.74
CA ASP A 188 -1.35 24.87 -10.04
C ASP A 188 -1.54 23.45 -10.57
N GLY A 189 -2.06 22.51 -9.78
CA GLY A 189 -2.28 21.12 -10.21
C GLY A 189 -0.98 20.36 -10.51
N VAL A 190 0.18 20.94 -10.14
CA VAL A 190 1.50 20.35 -10.33
C VAL A 190 1.78 19.40 -9.18
N TYR A 191 2.10 18.15 -9.51
CA TYR A 191 2.46 17.16 -8.53
C TYR A 191 3.96 17.18 -8.27
N GLU A 192 4.34 17.10 -7.01
CA GLU A 192 5.73 16.99 -6.57
C GLU A 192 6.08 15.55 -6.17
N ARG A 193 7.27 15.10 -6.56
CA ARG A 193 7.76 13.77 -6.21
C ARG A 193 8.13 13.71 -4.72
N VAL A 194 7.31 13.04 -3.92
CA VAL A 194 7.54 12.80 -2.49
C VAL A 194 8.49 11.63 -2.25
N SER A 195 8.42 10.59 -3.09
CA SER A 195 9.26 9.41 -2.92
C SER A 195 9.56 8.68 -4.23
N GLY A 196 10.68 7.97 -4.25
CA GLY A 196 11.05 7.04 -5.31
C GLY A 196 11.03 5.58 -4.83
N PRO A 197 11.16 4.62 -5.76
CA PRO A 197 11.13 3.20 -5.43
C PRO A 197 12.28 2.81 -4.50
N ARG A 198 11.97 2.04 -3.44
CA ARG A 198 12.96 1.48 -2.49
C ARG A 198 13.52 0.12 -2.93
N GLY A 199 13.36 -0.22 -4.21
CA GLY A 199 13.78 -1.47 -4.83
C GLY A 199 13.73 -1.35 -6.36
N PRO A 200 13.66 -2.46 -7.10
CA PRO A 200 13.39 -2.40 -8.54
C PRO A 200 12.10 -1.63 -8.80
N ALA A 201 12.14 -0.65 -9.70
CA ALA A 201 10.96 0.10 -10.09
C ALA A 201 9.92 -0.84 -10.72
N LEU A 202 8.64 -0.64 -10.38
CA LEU A 202 7.54 -1.37 -10.98
C LEU A 202 7.40 -0.93 -12.44
N ARG A 203 7.38 -1.92 -13.34
CA ARG A 203 7.35 -1.72 -14.79
C ARG A 203 6.01 -2.17 -15.33
N LEU A 204 5.41 -1.39 -16.21
CA LEU A 204 4.16 -1.73 -16.90
C LEU A 204 4.26 -3.12 -17.54
N GLU A 205 5.36 -3.45 -18.22
CA GLU A 205 5.54 -4.74 -18.91
C GLU A 205 5.45 -5.96 -17.99
N GLY A 206 5.81 -5.78 -16.71
CA GLY A 206 5.77 -6.82 -15.68
C GLY A 206 4.39 -7.02 -15.04
N LEU A 207 3.41 -6.20 -15.41
CA LEU A 207 2.06 -6.28 -14.84
C LEU A 207 1.17 -7.31 -15.54
N PRO A 208 0.11 -7.78 -14.86
CA PRO A 208 -0.95 -8.59 -15.44
C PRO A 208 -1.58 -7.92 -16.67
N THR A 209 -2.00 -8.72 -17.66
CA THR A 209 -2.48 -8.18 -18.94
C THR A 209 -3.65 -7.19 -18.80
N HIS A 210 -4.58 -7.40 -17.87
CA HIS A 210 -5.68 -6.45 -17.66
C HIS A 210 -5.19 -5.13 -17.06
N LEU A 211 -4.27 -5.17 -16.09
CA LEU A 211 -3.65 -3.97 -15.53
C LEU A 211 -2.79 -3.23 -16.56
N ARG A 212 -2.05 -3.96 -17.41
CA ARG A 212 -1.29 -3.36 -18.51
C ARG A 212 -2.17 -2.57 -19.48
N HIS A 213 -3.34 -3.12 -19.80
CA HIS A 213 -4.30 -2.43 -20.65
C HIS A 213 -4.80 -1.15 -20.00
N ARG A 214 -5.27 -1.21 -18.74
CA ARG A 214 -5.80 -0.04 -18.02
C ARG A 214 -4.75 1.04 -17.82
N LEU A 215 -3.60 0.68 -17.28
CA LEU A 215 -2.52 1.64 -16.98
C LEU A 215 -1.84 2.17 -18.23
N GLY A 216 -1.83 1.40 -19.32
CA GLY A 216 -1.31 1.85 -20.61
C GLY A 216 -2.13 2.98 -21.25
N GLU A 217 -3.38 3.20 -20.81
CA GLU A 217 -4.21 4.32 -21.26
C GLU A 217 -3.93 5.61 -20.47
N VAL A 218 -3.19 5.52 -19.35
CA VAL A 218 -2.80 6.64 -18.50
C VAL A 218 -1.28 6.80 -18.54
N CYS A 219 -0.77 7.09 -19.74
CA CYS A 219 0.66 7.25 -20.02
C CYS A 219 1.01 8.72 -20.28
N LEU A 220 1.99 9.26 -19.58
CA LEU A 220 2.48 10.63 -19.78
C LEU A 220 3.65 10.62 -20.77
N ASP A 221 3.39 11.07 -21.99
CA ASP A 221 4.42 11.21 -23.01
C ASP A 221 5.48 12.26 -22.59
N ALA A 222 6.76 11.99 -22.85
CA ALA A 222 7.89 12.86 -22.52
C ALA A 222 8.16 13.11 -21.01
N VAL A 223 7.48 12.38 -20.13
CA VAL A 223 7.79 12.34 -18.69
C VAL A 223 8.66 11.12 -18.39
N GLU A 224 9.63 11.29 -17.49
CA GLU A 224 10.45 10.22 -16.95
C GLU A 224 10.54 10.37 -15.43
N PHE A 225 9.85 9.51 -14.67
CA PHE A 225 9.75 9.66 -13.21
C PHE A 225 11.09 9.54 -12.49
N SER A 226 12.09 8.92 -13.14
CA SER A 226 13.46 8.85 -12.62
C SER A 226 14.13 10.22 -12.55
N ARG A 227 13.75 11.12 -13.46
CA ARG A 227 14.39 12.42 -13.68
C ARG A 227 13.52 13.57 -13.20
N ASP A 228 12.22 13.52 -13.47
CA ASP A 228 11.33 14.67 -13.33
C ASP A 228 10.79 14.75 -11.89
N GLU A 229 11.14 15.81 -11.17
CA GLU A 229 10.72 16.04 -9.77
C GLU A 229 9.32 16.61 -9.63
N GLN A 230 8.83 17.25 -10.69
CA GLN A 230 7.50 17.84 -10.77
C GLN A 230 6.85 17.40 -12.08
N VAL A 231 5.54 17.13 -12.03
CA VAL A 231 4.76 16.68 -13.19
C VAL A 231 3.40 17.36 -13.14
N ASP A 232 2.99 17.99 -14.24
CA ASP A 232 1.60 18.41 -14.47
C ASP A 232 0.94 17.42 -15.44
N PRO A 233 0.11 16.48 -14.96
CA PRO A 233 -0.46 15.45 -15.80
C PRO A 233 -1.42 15.99 -16.87
N LEU A 234 -2.02 17.18 -16.65
CA LEU A 234 -2.96 17.79 -17.58
C LEU A 234 -2.26 18.40 -18.81
N GLU A 235 -0.93 18.56 -18.79
CA GLU A 235 -0.15 18.88 -20.00
C GLU A 235 -0.06 17.72 -20.98
N HIS A 236 -0.28 16.47 -20.52
CA HIS A 236 -0.05 15.26 -21.29
C HIS A 236 -1.34 14.50 -21.63
N LEU A 237 -2.34 14.57 -20.75
CA LEU A 237 -3.58 13.82 -20.90
C LEU A 237 -4.80 14.72 -20.72
N PRO A 238 -5.91 14.45 -21.42
CA PRO A 238 -7.18 15.08 -21.09
C PRO A 238 -7.58 14.65 -19.68
N GLY A 239 -8.01 15.62 -18.90
CA GLY A 239 -8.38 15.42 -17.51
C GLY A 239 -9.06 16.67 -16.97
N ARG A 240 -9.29 16.63 -15.65
CA ARG A 240 -10.09 17.62 -14.95
C ARG A 240 -9.60 17.76 -13.52
N THR A 241 -9.81 18.95 -12.96
CA THR A 241 -9.64 19.20 -11.54
C THR A 241 -10.99 19.01 -10.84
N TRP A 242 -10.98 18.93 -9.51
CA TRP A 242 -12.23 18.87 -8.74
C TRP A 242 -13.14 20.08 -8.94
N GLY A 243 -12.59 21.25 -9.26
CA GLY A 243 -13.38 22.43 -9.59
C GLY A 243 -14.24 22.28 -10.86
N ASP A 244 -13.95 21.28 -11.70
CA ASP A 244 -14.61 21.05 -12.98
C ASP A 244 -15.67 19.92 -12.94
N ILE A 245 -15.74 19.13 -11.85
CA ILE A 245 -16.64 17.96 -11.68
C ILE A 245 -17.95 18.39 -11.00
#